data_AF-A0A453CXN2-F1
#
_entry.id   AF-A0A453CXN2-F1
#
_cell.length_a   1.000
_cell.length_b   1.000
_cell.length_c   1.000
_cell.angle_alpha   90.00
_cell.angle_beta   90.00
_cell.angle_gamma   90.00
#
_symmetry.space_group_name_H-M   'P 1'
#
loop_
_entity.id
_entity.type
_entity.pdbx_description
1 polymer ?
#
loop_
_entity_poly.entity_id
_entity_poly.type
_entity_poly.pdbx_seq_one_letter_code
_entity_poly.pdbx_strand_id
1 'polypeptide(L)'
;DGSFHSAIYHKFLHAVVHATNSIDDVLELLGSKYSKYADVCFFTYTSLDKIANSLGSQTTGSGKDVLQNGDDGAEDRSAICVRNVYNILVHIPALDFKKESKFDMWSTVGLSSKGEKDTSEGSSATRISKKLKLKFTKAWLAFLKLPLPLDVYKEVLATLHQNVIPSMSNPAILW
;
A
#
# COMPACT_ATOMS: atom_id res chain seq x y z
N ASP A 1 20.65 11.81 12.31
CA ASP A 1 19.92 10.69 12.92
C ASP A 1 18.91 10.10 11.97
N GLY A 2 19.12 8.84 11.58
CA GLY A 2 18.48 8.20 10.43
C GLY A 2 17.17 7.48 10.75
N SER A 3 16.21 8.15 11.38
CA SER A 3 14.88 7.56 11.59
C SER A 3 13.97 7.75 10.35
N PHE A 4 13.10 6.77 10.08
CA PHE A 4 12.15 6.87 8.98
C PHE A 4 11.02 7.85 9.34
N HIS A 5 10.91 8.96 8.60
CA HIS A 5 9.90 9.99 8.84
C HIS A 5 8.54 9.61 8.23
N SER A 6 7.87 8.63 8.85
CA SER A 6 6.63 8.03 8.34
C SER A 6 5.50 9.03 8.12
N ALA A 7 5.41 10.10 8.92
CA ALA A 7 4.40 11.15 8.75
C ALA A 7 4.62 11.97 7.46
N ILE A 8 5.88 12.29 7.12
CA ILE A 8 6.23 13.00 5.89
C ILE A 8 5.98 12.08 4.69
N TYR A 9 6.43 10.82 4.79
CA TYR A 9 6.21 9.83 3.74
C TYR A 9 4.73 9.56 3.47
N HIS A 10 3.90 9.52 4.52
CA HIS A 10 2.45 9.40 4.38
C HIS A 10 1.84 10.59 3.64
N LYS A 11 2.24 11.83 3.97
CA LYS A 11 1.79 13.03 3.26
C LYS A 11 2.21 13.01 1.79
N PHE A 12 3.43 12.56 1.50
CA PHE A 12 3.90 12.36 0.14
C PHE A 12 3.02 11.37 -0.62
N LEU A 13 2.79 10.16 -0.09
CA LEU A 13 1.93 9.17 -0.75
C LEU A 13 0.49 9.65 -0.89
N HIS A 14 -0.03 10.39 0.09
CA HIS A 14 -1.34 11.03 -0.03
C HIS A 14 -1.39 12.00 -1.22
N ALA A 15 -0.36 12.84 -1.40
CA ALA A 15 -0.28 13.74 -2.53
C ALA A 15 -0.18 12.98 -3.87
N VAL A 16 0.62 11.92 -3.94
CA VAL A 16 0.75 11.07 -5.14
C VAL A 16 -0.59 10.42 -5.49
N VAL A 17 -1.32 9.88 -4.51
CA VAL A 17 -2.63 9.26 -4.77
C VAL A 17 -3.64 10.25 -5.35
N HIS A 18 -3.61 11.51 -4.90
CA HIS A 18 -4.54 12.55 -5.36
C HIS A 18 -4.02 13.35 -6.57
N ALA A 19 -2.87 12.96 -7.14
CA ALA A 19 -2.32 13.62 -8.32
C ALA A 19 -3.22 13.36 -9.53
N THR A 20 -3.53 14.42 -10.28
CA THR A 20 -4.28 14.34 -11.55
C THR A 20 -3.37 14.19 -12.76
N ASN A 21 -2.08 14.52 -12.61
CA ASN A 21 -1.04 14.22 -13.59
C ASN A 21 -0.56 12.76 -13.47
N SER A 22 0.14 12.28 -14.50
CA SER A 22 0.81 10.97 -14.44
C SER A 22 1.75 10.89 -13.24
N ILE A 23 1.78 9.71 -12.62
CA ILE A 23 2.65 9.35 -11.51
C ILE A 23 3.75 8.36 -11.92
N ASP A 24 3.91 8.09 -13.22
CA ASP A 24 4.77 7.01 -13.73
C ASP A 24 6.23 7.16 -13.28
N ASP A 25 6.79 8.36 -13.34
CA ASP A 25 8.16 8.64 -12.88
C ASP A 25 8.34 8.34 -11.37
N VAL A 26 7.28 8.59 -10.58
CA VAL A 26 7.28 8.31 -9.15
C VAL A 26 7.22 6.80 -8.90
N LEU A 27 6.40 6.08 -9.69
CA LEU A 27 6.31 4.62 -9.63
C LEU A 27 7.62 3.96 -10.04
N GLU A 28 8.25 4.43 -11.11
CA GLU A 28 9.56 3.95 -11.57
C GLU A 28 10.61 4.16 -10.48
N LEU A 29 10.66 5.35 -9.88
CA LEU A 29 11.63 5.65 -8.82
C LEU A 29 11.39 4.78 -7.57
N LEU A 30 10.14 4.69 -7.10
CA LEU A 30 9.79 3.88 -5.92
C LEU A 30 10.07 2.38 -6.17
N GLY A 31 9.65 1.87 -7.32
CA GLY A 31 9.81 0.47 -7.72
C GLY A 31 11.27 0.08 -7.93
N SER A 32 12.04 0.86 -8.68
CA SER A 32 13.42 0.49 -9.05
C SER A 32 14.43 0.74 -7.93
N LYS A 33 14.31 1.86 -7.21
CA LYS A 33 15.34 2.32 -6.28
C LYS A 33 15.03 1.99 -4.83
N TYR A 34 13.76 2.08 -4.45
CA TYR A 34 13.36 2.08 -3.04
C TYR A 34 12.61 0.82 -2.58
N SER A 35 12.04 0.03 -3.49
CA SER A 35 11.28 -1.18 -3.15
C SER A 35 12.11 -2.27 -2.44
N LYS A 36 13.43 -2.28 -2.64
CA LYS A 36 14.35 -3.20 -1.94
C LYS A 36 14.43 -2.98 -0.43
N TYR A 37 13.99 -1.81 0.08
CA TYR A 37 14.06 -1.50 1.50
C TYR A 37 12.76 -1.90 2.20
N ALA A 38 12.86 -2.77 3.21
CA ALA A 38 11.68 -3.32 3.86
C ALA A 38 10.90 -2.29 4.69
N ASP A 39 11.57 -1.30 5.27
CA ASP A 39 10.92 -0.20 5.98
C ASP A 39 10.17 0.73 5.01
N VAL A 40 10.72 1.04 3.83
CA VAL A 40 9.99 1.76 2.77
C VAL A 40 8.73 1.01 2.38
N CYS A 41 8.82 -0.29 2.08
CA CYS A 41 7.66 -1.09 1.73
C CYS A 41 6.63 -1.13 2.87
N PHE A 42 7.09 -1.34 4.11
CA PHE A 42 6.24 -1.36 5.29
C PHE A 42 5.44 -0.05 5.47
N PHE A 43 6.10 1.09 5.34
CA PHE A 43 5.44 2.40 5.48
C PHE A 43 4.60 2.76 4.27
N THR A 44 4.90 2.22 3.08
CA THR A 44 4.04 2.36 1.90
C THR A 44 2.71 1.65 2.15
N TYR A 45 2.73 0.36 2.44
CA TYR A 45 1.51 -0.39 2.72
C TYR A 45 0.74 0.17 3.92
N THR A 46 1.44 0.60 4.97
CA THR A 46 0.80 1.27 6.13
C THR A 46 0.10 2.57 5.73
N SER A 47 0.67 3.34 4.79
CA SER A 47 0.06 4.58 4.32
C SER A 47 -1.12 4.32 3.39
N LEU A 48 -1.00 3.37 2.46
CA LEU A 48 -2.06 3.00 1.54
C LEU A 48 -3.28 2.40 2.24
N ASP A 49 -3.08 1.57 3.28
CA ASP A 49 -4.16 1.08 4.15
C ASP A 49 -4.98 2.26 4.72
N LYS A 50 -4.30 3.28 5.27
CA LYS A 50 -4.96 4.48 5.81
C LYS A 50 -5.67 5.30 4.73
N ILE A 51 -5.01 5.52 3.60
CA ILE A 51 -5.56 6.32 2.49
C ILE A 51 -6.80 5.65 1.91
N ALA A 52 -6.74 4.34 1.62
CA ALA A 52 -7.86 3.58 1.08
C ALA A 52 -9.07 3.56 2.04
N ASN A 53 -8.85 3.31 3.34
CA ASN A 53 -9.96 3.38 4.31
C ASN A 53 -10.57 4.79 4.42
N SER A 54 -9.76 5.84 4.29
CA SER A 54 -10.24 7.24 4.26
C SER A 54 -11.12 7.52 3.04
N LEU A 55 -10.70 7.05 1.86
CA LEU A 55 -11.45 7.21 0.61
C LEU A 55 -12.79 6.46 0.66
N GLY A 56 -12.82 5.24 1.20
CA GLY A 56 -14.07 4.49 1.40
C GLY A 56 -15.04 5.16 2.38
N SER A 57 -14.51 5.76 3.46
CA SER A 57 -15.34 6.43 4.48
C SER A 57 -16.02 7.70 3.97
N GLN A 58 -15.38 8.44 3.06
CA GLN A 58 -15.97 9.61 2.42
C GLN A 58 -17.19 9.25 1.55
N THR A 59 -17.22 8.03 1.01
CA THR A 59 -18.32 7.55 0.16
C THR A 59 -19.55 7.17 0.98
N THR A 60 -19.36 6.68 2.22
CA THR A 60 -20.46 6.17 3.07
C THR A 60 -21.01 7.19 4.07
N GLY A 61 -20.28 8.27 4.37
CA GLY A 61 -20.63 9.24 5.41
C GLY A 61 -21.50 10.43 4.96
N SER A 62 -21.67 10.64 3.66
CA SER A 62 -22.45 11.78 3.12
C SER A 62 -23.94 11.46 3.08
N GLY A 63 -24.49 11.16 4.25
CA GLY A 63 -25.91 10.89 4.47
C GLY A 63 -26.55 11.99 5.31
N LYS A 64 -26.53 13.24 4.83
CA LYS A 64 -27.54 14.28 5.08
C LYS A 64 -27.12 15.61 4.47
N ASP A 65 -28.06 16.14 3.69
CA ASP A 65 -28.19 17.49 3.15
C ASP A 65 -27.53 17.84 1.81
N VAL A 66 -28.44 18.36 0.96
CA VAL A 66 -28.28 19.14 -0.27
C VAL A 66 -28.40 18.37 -1.59
N LEU A 67 -29.64 18.47 -2.10
CA LEU A 67 -30.09 18.47 -3.49
C LEU A 67 -29.00 18.73 -4.55
N GLN A 68 -29.07 17.91 -5.61
CA GLN A 68 -28.65 18.17 -6.99
C GLN A 68 -27.35 18.97 -7.18
N ASN A 69 -26.28 18.24 -7.48
CA ASN A 69 -25.60 18.35 -8.77
C ASN A 69 -24.85 17.05 -9.02
N GLY A 70 -25.11 16.41 -10.17
CA GLY A 70 -24.23 15.35 -10.67
C GLY A 70 -22.91 16.01 -11.03
N ASP A 71 -21.95 16.00 -10.10
CA ASP A 71 -20.58 16.41 -10.37
C ASP A 71 -19.85 15.20 -10.96
N ASP A 72 -19.96 15.02 -12.27
CA ASP A 72 -19.15 14.04 -13.04
C ASP A 72 -17.65 14.13 -12.66
N GLY A 73 -17.18 15.32 -12.24
CA GLY A 73 -15.81 15.55 -11.80
C GLY A 73 -15.45 14.91 -10.46
N ALA A 74 -16.39 14.76 -9.52
CA ALA A 74 -16.13 14.10 -8.24
C ALA A 74 -15.99 12.58 -8.40
N GLU A 75 -16.82 11.98 -9.26
CA GLU A 75 -16.74 10.55 -9.59
C GLU A 75 -15.44 10.24 -10.34
N ASP A 76 -15.04 11.09 -11.29
CA ASP A 76 -13.77 10.98 -12.00
C ASP A 76 -12.55 11.12 -11.05
N ARG A 77 -12.57 12.09 -10.13
CA ARG A 77 -11.49 12.24 -9.14
C ARG A 77 -11.38 11.06 -8.18
N SER A 78 -12.50 10.48 -7.76
CA SER A 78 -12.49 9.26 -6.94
C SER A 78 -11.86 8.10 -7.71
N ALA A 79 -12.25 7.92 -8.97
CA ALA A 79 -11.69 6.89 -9.84
C ALA A 79 -10.17 7.06 -10.08
N ILE A 80 -9.69 8.30 -10.26
CA ILE A 80 -8.26 8.62 -10.35
C ILE A 80 -7.53 8.19 -9.08
N CYS A 81 -8.07 8.51 -7.90
CA CYS A 81 -7.45 8.11 -6.63
C CYS A 81 -7.36 6.58 -6.50
N VAL A 82 -8.43 5.86 -6.88
CA VAL A 82 -8.45 4.38 -6.86
C VAL A 82 -7.40 3.80 -7.82
N ARG A 83 -7.29 4.33 -9.04
CA ARG A 83 -6.26 3.94 -10.02
C ARG A 83 -4.85 4.17 -9.49
N ASN A 84 -4.59 5.33 -8.89
CA ASN A 84 -3.28 5.64 -8.34
C ASN A 84 -2.91 4.71 -7.16
N VAL A 85 -3.86 4.39 -6.27
CA VAL A 85 -3.63 3.41 -5.19
C VAL A 85 -3.27 2.04 -5.79
N TYR A 86 -4.04 1.58 -6.78
CA TYR A 86 -3.76 0.31 -7.47
C TYR A 86 -2.37 0.31 -8.11
N ASN A 87 -2.02 1.36 -8.86
CA ASN A 87 -0.73 1.48 -9.53
C ASN A 87 0.44 1.42 -8.54
N ILE A 88 0.34 2.08 -7.38
CA ILE A 88 1.37 1.98 -6.35
C ILE A 88 1.45 0.56 -5.78
N LEU A 89 0.31 -0.09 -5.51
CA LEU A 89 0.27 -1.45 -4.95
C LEU A 89 0.89 -2.50 -5.87
N VAL A 90 0.75 -2.38 -7.19
CA VAL A 90 1.33 -3.33 -8.15
C VAL A 90 2.80 -3.03 -8.45
N HIS A 91 3.23 -1.77 -8.40
CA HIS A 91 4.61 -1.36 -8.67
C HIS A 91 5.55 -1.46 -7.47
N ILE A 92 5.02 -1.48 -6.25
CA ILE A 92 5.81 -1.85 -5.07
C ILE A 92 5.66 -3.36 -4.90
N PRO A 93 6.62 -4.18 -5.40
CA PRO A 93 6.48 -5.61 -5.33
C PRO A 93 6.28 -6.06 -3.88
N ALA A 94 5.45 -7.08 -3.72
CA ALA A 94 5.61 -7.96 -2.58
C ALA A 94 7.05 -8.48 -2.66
N LEU A 95 7.95 -7.96 -1.81
CA LEU A 95 9.26 -8.58 -1.61
C LEU A 95 9.03 -10.09 -1.53
N ASP A 96 9.89 -10.91 -2.13
CA ASP A 96 9.74 -12.36 -2.06
C ASP A 96 9.99 -12.80 -0.61
N PHE A 97 8.95 -12.64 0.22
CA PHE A 97 8.94 -12.77 1.67
C PHE A 97 9.28 -14.19 2.12
N LYS A 98 9.45 -15.12 1.16
CA LYS A 98 9.80 -16.52 1.38
C LYS A 98 11.28 -16.80 1.11
N LYS A 99 12.00 -15.94 0.39
CA LYS A 99 13.40 -16.18 -0.02
C LYS A 99 14.43 -15.30 0.67
N GLU A 100 14.03 -14.17 1.23
CA GLU A 100 14.99 -13.26 1.86
C GLU A 100 15.36 -13.69 3.29
N SER A 101 16.62 -14.10 3.45
CA SER A 101 17.24 -14.35 4.76
C SER A 101 17.63 -13.05 5.47
N LYS A 102 17.68 -11.93 4.75
CA LYS A 102 18.05 -10.61 5.24
C LYS A 102 17.29 -9.53 4.49
N PHE A 103 16.86 -8.50 5.21
CA PHE A 103 16.16 -7.34 4.65
C PHE A 103 17.03 -6.09 4.81
N ASP A 104 17.19 -5.33 3.72
CA ASP A 104 17.83 -4.02 3.77
C ASP A 104 16.85 -2.97 4.32
N MET A 105 17.35 -2.04 5.12
CA MET A 105 16.59 -0.90 5.66
C MET A 105 17.10 0.39 5.04
N TRP A 106 16.20 1.31 4.69
CA TRP A 106 16.56 2.66 4.29
C TRP A 106 16.99 3.49 5.50
N SER A 107 16.31 3.31 6.63
CA SER A 107 16.57 4.00 7.88
C SER A 107 17.56 3.23 8.76
N THR A 108 18.37 3.95 9.54
CA THR A 108 19.34 3.34 10.47
C THR A 108 18.67 2.69 11.67
N VAL A 109 17.43 3.06 11.98
CA VAL A 109 16.64 2.52 13.10
C VAL A 109 15.78 1.31 12.69
N GLY A 110 15.54 1.13 11.39
CA GLY A 110 14.74 0.05 10.82
C GLY A 110 13.33 -0.08 11.40
N LEU A 111 12.75 -1.28 11.28
CA LEU A 111 11.43 -1.64 11.84
C LEU A 111 11.50 -2.20 13.27
N SER A 112 12.64 -2.01 13.94
CA SER A 112 12.89 -2.52 15.28
C SER A 112 12.17 -1.65 16.31
N SER A 113 11.26 -2.27 17.07
CA SER A 113 10.69 -1.63 18.26
C SER A 113 11.80 -1.45 19.29
N LYS A 114 11.98 -0.22 19.75
CA LYS A 114 12.88 0.16 20.85
C LYS A 114 12.78 -0.86 22.00
N GLY A 115 13.75 -1.77 22.14
CA GLY A 115 13.89 -2.66 23.30
C GLY A 115 13.95 -4.18 23.10
N GLU A 116 14.18 -4.75 21.92
CA GLU A 116 14.38 -6.21 21.79
C GLU A 116 15.87 -6.57 21.60
N LYS A 117 16.44 -7.20 22.63
CA LYS A 117 17.80 -7.74 22.69
C LYS A 117 17.95 -8.92 21.73
N ASP A 118 19.12 -9.03 21.12
CA ASP A 118 19.50 -9.94 20.04
C ASP A 118 18.95 -11.36 20.20
N THR A 119 18.08 -11.75 19.25
CA THR A 119 17.81 -13.16 18.96
C THR A 119 18.17 -13.38 17.50
N SER A 120 18.98 -14.41 17.24
CA SER A 120 19.38 -15.00 15.94
C SER A 120 18.82 -14.30 14.69
N GLU A 121 19.69 -13.87 13.77
CA GLU A 121 19.33 -13.17 12.51
C GLU A 121 18.16 -13.81 11.73
N GLY A 122 18.00 -15.15 11.79
CA GLY A 122 16.85 -15.83 11.17
C GLY A 122 15.48 -15.52 11.81
N SER A 123 15.46 -15.23 13.11
CA SER A 123 14.27 -14.81 13.87
C SER A 123 13.81 -13.41 13.46
N SER A 124 14.74 -12.48 13.25
CA SER A 124 14.43 -11.09 12.91
C SER A 124 13.89 -10.94 11.48
N ALA A 125 14.49 -11.63 10.50
CA ALA A 125 14.01 -11.66 9.12
C ALA A 125 12.60 -12.27 9.00
N THR A 126 12.34 -13.34 9.76
CA THR A 126 11.00 -13.96 9.83
C THR A 126 9.96 -13.00 10.42
N ARG A 127 10.32 -12.25 11.48
CA ARG A 127 9.44 -11.23 12.08
C ARG A 127 9.14 -10.09 11.11
N ILE A 128 10.15 -9.58 10.40
CA ILE A 128 10.01 -8.53 9.40
C ILE A 128 9.11 -9.00 8.26
N SER A 129 9.36 -10.20 7.71
CA SER A 129 8.52 -10.82 6.67
C SER A 129 7.06 -10.92 7.09
N LYS A 130 6.80 -11.37 8.32
CA LYS A 130 5.44 -11.45 8.87
C LYS A 130 4.78 -10.08 9.00
N LYS A 131 5.51 -9.08 9.53
CA LYS A 131 5.03 -7.69 9.63
C LYS A 131 4.70 -7.12 8.25
N LEU A 132 5.56 -7.35 7.27
CA LEU A 132 5.42 -6.81 5.92
C LEU A 132 4.26 -7.46 5.16
N LYS A 133 4.13 -8.80 5.21
CA LYS A 133 2.97 -9.55 4.70
C LYS A 133 1.65 -9.07 5.30
N LEU A 134 1.63 -8.84 6.61
CA LEU A 134 0.44 -8.33 7.29
C LEU A 134 0.06 -6.94 6.76
N LYS A 135 1.03 -6.03 6.59
CA LYS A 135 0.77 -4.69 6.06
C LYS A 135 0.34 -4.73 4.59
N PHE A 136 1.01 -5.53 3.77
CA PHE A 136 0.61 -5.80 2.39
C PHE A 136 -0.85 -6.24 2.32
N THR A 137 -1.22 -7.27 3.11
CA THR A 137 -2.58 -7.81 3.14
C THR A 137 -3.60 -6.75 3.56
N LYS A 138 -3.30 -5.95 4.60
CA LYS A 138 -4.20 -4.87 5.04
C LYS A 138 -4.41 -3.82 3.96
N ALA A 139 -3.34 -3.38 3.31
CA ALA A 139 -3.42 -2.39 2.24
C ALA A 139 -4.25 -2.88 1.05
N TRP A 140 -4.01 -4.12 0.60
CA TRP A 140 -4.79 -4.74 -0.46
C TRP A 140 -6.26 -4.92 -0.10
N LEU A 141 -6.57 -5.40 1.11
CA LEU A 141 -7.95 -5.54 1.56
C LEU A 141 -8.67 -4.19 1.70
N ALA A 142 -7.98 -3.14 2.15
CA ALA A 142 -8.53 -1.80 2.21
C ALA A 142 -8.84 -1.27 0.80
N PHE A 143 -7.94 -1.51 -0.16
CA PHE A 143 -8.14 -1.15 -1.56
C PHE A 143 -9.30 -1.93 -2.21
N LEU A 144 -9.38 -3.24 -2.02
CA LEU A 144 -10.42 -4.09 -2.62
C LEU A 144 -11.84 -3.77 -2.12
N LYS A 145 -11.97 -3.06 -0.99
CA LYS A 145 -13.25 -2.56 -0.47
C LYS A 145 -13.72 -1.26 -1.12
N LEU A 146 -12.87 -0.60 -1.89
CA LEU A 146 -13.23 0.63 -2.61
C LEU A 146 -14.16 0.32 -3.79
N PRO A 147 -14.97 1.29 -4.24
CA PRO A 147 -15.68 1.17 -5.51
C PRO A 147 -14.66 1.18 -6.66
N LEU A 148 -14.30 -0.01 -7.15
CA LEU A 148 -13.28 -0.16 -8.19
C LEU A 148 -13.84 0.23 -9.57
N PRO A 149 -13.16 1.14 -10.30
CA PRO A 149 -13.45 1.34 -11.72
C PRO A 149 -13.33 0.04 -12.50
N LEU A 150 -14.15 -0.12 -13.55
CA LEU A 150 -14.25 -1.37 -14.30
C LEU A 150 -12.91 -1.83 -14.91
N ASP A 151 -12.10 -0.88 -15.39
CA ASP A 151 -10.75 -1.13 -15.90
C ASP A 151 -9.85 -1.71 -14.81
N VAL A 152 -9.79 -1.08 -13.64
CA VAL A 152 -8.99 -1.54 -12.49
C VAL A 152 -9.46 -2.91 -12.01
N TYR A 153 -10.78 -3.14 -11.92
CA TYR A 153 -11.33 -4.43 -11.52
C TYR A 153 -10.85 -5.59 -12.42
N LYS A 154 -10.85 -5.37 -13.74
CA LYS A 154 -10.38 -6.37 -14.72
C LYS A 154 -8.89 -6.68 -14.54
N GLU A 155 -8.07 -5.66 -14.32
CA GLU A 155 -6.63 -5.86 -14.10
C GLU A 155 -6.32 -6.56 -12.78
N VAL A 156 -7.05 -6.20 -11.72
CA VAL A 156 -6.97 -6.89 -10.42
C VAL A 156 -7.27 -8.37 -10.60
N LEU A 157 -8.37 -8.73 -11.27
CA LEU A 157 -8.70 -10.14 -11.54
C LEU A 157 -7.61 -10.87 -12.31
N ALA A 158 -7.03 -10.22 -13.32
CA ALA A 158 -5.94 -10.78 -14.12
C ALA A 158 -4.67 -11.04 -13.30
N THR A 159 -4.38 -10.20 -12.30
CA THR A 159 -3.14 -10.25 -11.51
C THR A 159 -3.29 -10.96 -10.15
N LEU A 160 -4.53 -11.17 -9.68
CA LEU A 160 -4.83 -11.69 -8.34
C LEU A 160 -4.16 -13.03 -8.06
N HIS A 161 -4.28 -13.96 -9.02
CA HIS A 161 -3.83 -15.34 -8.88
C HIS A 161 -2.30 -15.50 -8.92
N GLN A 162 -1.58 -14.64 -9.66
CA GLN A 162 -0.13 -14.71 -9.79
C GLN A 162 0.61 -13.92 -8.70
N ASN A 163 0.13 -12.73 -8.36
CA ASN A 163 0.93 -11.77 -7.60
C ASN A 163 0.37 -11.48 -6.19
N VAL A 164 -0.96 -11.47 -6.06
CA VAL A 164 -1.63 -11.02 -4.83
C VAL A 164 -1.87 -12.18 -3.87
N ILE A 165 -2.51 -13.26 -4.32
CA ILE A 165 -2.85 -14.44 -3.50
C ILE A 165 -1.60 -15.06 -2.83
N PRO A 166 -0.47 -15.27 -3.52
CA PRO A 166 0.72 -15.86 -2.90
C PRO A 166 1.36 -14.98 -1.80
N SER A 167 1.08 -13.68 -1.83
CA SER A 167 1.66 -12.64 -0.98
C SER A 167 0.77 -12.28 0.21
N MET A 168 -0.50 -12.70 0.20
CA MET A 168 -1.44 -12.49 1.30
C MET A 168 -1.15 -13.40 2.50
N SER A 169 -1.33 -12.85 3.70
CA SER A 169 -1.19 -13.59 4.97
C SER A 169 -2.28 -14.65 5.17
N ASN A 170 -3.47 -14.42 4.61
CA ASN A 170 -4.58 -15.37 4.61
C ASN A 170 -5.39 -15.22 3.31
N PRO A 171 -5.11 -16.03 2.27
CA PRO A 171 -5.78 -15.93 0.99
C PRO A 171 -7.25 -16.38 1.02
N ALA A 172 -7.70 -17.08 2.06
CA ALA A 172 -9.09 -17.54 2.20
C ALA A 172 -10.10 -16.40 2.43
N ILE A 173 -9.63 -15.18 2.74
CA ILE A 173 -10.49 -14.00 2.91
C ILE A 173 -11.06 -13.47 1.58
N LEU A 174 -10.52 -13.89 0.43
CA LEU A 174 -10.95 -13.45 -0.89
C LEU A 174 -12.08 -14.29 -1.51
N TRP A 175 -12.49 -15.39 -0.86
CA TRP A 175 -13.46 -16.35 -1.35
C TRP A 175 -14.68 -16.44 -0.43
#